data_AF-F8AAK0-F1
#
_entry.id   AF-F8AAK0-F1
#
_cell.length_a   1.000
_cell.length_b   1.000
_cell.length_c   1.000
_cell.angle_alpha   90.00
_cell.angle_beta   90.00
_cell.angle_gamma   90.00
#
_symmetry.space_group_name_H-M   'P 1'
#
loop_
_entity.id
_entity.type
_entity.pdbx_description
1 polymer ?
#
loop_
_entity_poly.entity_id
_entity_poly.type
_entity_poly.pdbx_seq_one_letter_code
_entity_poly.pdbx_strand_id
1 'polypeptide(L)'
;MTKPRRSWLDILFQEQFLKVERFLYILVAVLILIASAVVIGDGALALYHLLVDAHDFTHGILKVMDRFLLALMFLEILHTVQIIFGEEHHLACVEPFIMVAIIASVRRLLILSFEISHAGQIPLERLKFYLMEMLIIGFLIICLVTAVIFLRRSRERRRQG
;
A
#
# COMPACT_ATOMS: atom_id res chain seq x y z
N MET A 1 41.05 3.87 -32.53
CA MET A 1 39.63 3.47 -32.41
C MET A 1 38.95 4.40 -31.42
N THR A 2 37.87 5.03 -31.84
CA THR A 2 37.26 6.25 -31.30
C THR A 2 36.46 6.01 -30.02
N LYS A 3 36.77 6.80 -28.98
CA LYS A 3 36.05 6.90 -27.70
C LYS A 3 34.62 7.44 -27.96
N PRO A 4 33.54 6.81 -27.46
CA PRO A 4 32.19 7.27 -27.73
C PRO A 4 31.95 8.62 -27.03
N ARG A 5 31.50 9.59 -27.83
CA ARG A 5 31.17 10.95 -27.45
C ARG A 5 29.88 10.92 -26.61
N ARG A 6 30.01 10.95 -25.27
CA ARG A 6 28.85 11.09 -24.36
C ARG A 6 28.12 12.39 -24.70
N SER A 7 26.85 12.26 -25.08
CA SER A 7 26.02 13.34 -25.59
C SER A 7 25.56 14.22 -24.42
N TRP A 8 25.85 15.53 -24.48
CA TRP A 8 25.45 16.54 -23.49
C TRP A 8 23.93 16.58 -23.24
N LEU A 9 23.14 16.10 -24.20
CA LEU A 9 21.70 15.95 -24.08
C LEU A 9 21.32 14.91 -23.01
N ASP A 10 22.04 13.80 -22.90
CA ASP A 10 21.71 12.74 -21.93
C ASP A 10 21.85 13.26 -20.49
N ILE A 11 22.80 14.16 -20.24
CA ILE A 11 23.02 14.77 -18.93
C ILE A 11 21.90 15.78 -18.61
N LEU A 12 21.52 16.63 -19.57
CA LEU A 12 20.42 17.59 -19.42
C LEU A 12 19.05 16.92 -19.27
N PHE A 13 18.77 15.86 -20.05
CA PHE A 13 17.53 15.09 -19.95
C PHE A 13 17.43 14.35 -18.61
N GLN A 14 18.54 13.79 -18.10
CA GLN A 14 18.57 13.15 -16.78
C GLN A 14 18.29 14.14 -15.65
N GLU A 15 18.88 15.34 -15.66
CA GLU A 15 18.66 16.32 -14.59
C GLU A 15 17.23 16.89 -14.55
N GLN A 16 16.62 17.11 -15.72
CA GLN A 16 15.22 17.57 -15.79
C GLN A 16 14.26 16.45 -15.36
N PHE A 17 14.52 15.22 -15.77
CA PHE A 17 13.72 14.05 -15.39
C PHE A 17 13.75 13.83 -13.87
N LEU A 18 14.92 13.89 -13.24
CA LEU A 18 15.08 13.73 -11.79
C LEU A 18 14.35 14.82 -10.98
N LYS A 19 14.32 16.06 -11.49
CA LYS A 19 13.57 17.16 -10.85
C LYS A 19 12.06 16.96 -10.92
N VAL A 20 11.54 16.56 -12.08
CA VAL A 20 10.10 16.30 -12.27
C VAL A 20 9.66 15.10 -11.43
N GLU A 21 10.44 14.03 -11.43
CA GLU A 21 10.19 12.84 -10.60
C GLU A 21 10.12 13.22 -9.11
N ARG A 22 11.10 13.97 -8.61
CA ARG A 22 11.10 14.43 -7.21
C ARG A 22 9.90 15.32 -6.89
N PHE A 23 9.50 16.19 -7.81
CA PHE A 23 8.32 17.03 -7.66
C PHE A 23 7.03 16.20 -7.56
N LEU A 24 6.85 15.22 -8.45
CA LEU A 24 5.69 14.33 -8.45
C LEU A 24 5.59 13.52 -7.15
N TYR A 25 6.70 12.99 -6.64
CA TYR A 25 6.69 12.27 -5.37
C TYR A 25 6.34 13.16 -4.18
N ILE A 26 6.90 14.37 -4.11
CA ILE A 26 6.54 15.34 -3.06
C ILE A 26 5.06 15.66 -3.14
N LEU A 27 4.54 15.89 -4.35
CA LEU A 27 3.12 16.16 -4.57
C LEU A 27 2.24 14.99 -4.08
N VAL A 28 2.57 13.75 -4.46
CA VAL A 28 1.85 12.55 -4.01
C VAL A 28 1.91 12.39 -2.49
N ALA A 29 3.08 12.57 -1.88
CA ALA A 29 3.26 12.47 -0.44
C ALA A 29 2.39 13.51 0.30
N VAL A 30 2.37 14.76 -0.17
CA VAL A 30 1.54 15.83 0.40
C VAL A 30 0.05 15.52 0.27
N LEU A 31 -0.39 15.06 -0.90
CA LEU A 31 -1.80 14.70 -1.13
C LEU A 31 -2.25 13.54 -0.23
N ILE A 32 -1.41 12.51 -0.07
CA ILE A 32 -1.71 11.38 0.81
C ILE A 32 -1.72 11.83 2.28
N LEU A 33 -0.80 12.71 2.69
CA LEU A 33 -0.76 13.25 4.04
C LEU A 33 -2.05 14.01 4.38
N ILE A 34 -2.52 14.87 3.47
CA ILE A 34 -3.78 15.60 3.62
C ILE A 34 -4.96 14.63 3.69
N ALA A 35 -5.03 13.65 2.78
CA ALA A 35 -6.10 12.64 2.78
C ALA A 35 -6.13 11.84 4.09
N SER A 36 -4.95 11.45 4.59
CA SER A 36 -4.81 10.76 5.88
C SER A 36 -5.34 11.62 7.03
N ALA A 37 -4.97 12.89 7.09
CA ALA A 37 -5.40 13.81 8.14
C ALA A 37 -6.94 13.99 8.14
N VAL A 38 -7.56 14.10 6.96
CA VAL A 38 -9.02 14.19 6.83
C VAL A 38 -9.71 12.93 7.36
N VAL A 39 -9.25 11.75 6.95
CA VAL A 39 -9.87 10.48 7.40
C VAL A 39 -9.67 10.26 8.90
N ILE A 40 -8.50 10.59 9.44
CA ILE A 40 -8.24 10.51 10.89
C ILE A 40 -9.17 11.45 11.66
N GLY A 41 -9.35 12.69 11.18
CA GLY A 41 -10.27 13.65 11.79
C GLY A 41 -11.72 13.17 11.79
N ASP A 42 -12.18 12.63 10.66
CA ASP A 42 -13.52 12.02 10.55
C ASP A 42 -13.67 10.79 11.47
N GLY A 43 -12.64 9.94 11.56
CA GLY A 43 -12.58 8.81 12.50
C GLY A 43 -12.70 9.24 13.96
N ALA A 44 -11.95 10.28 14.35
CA ALA A 44 -11.97 10.83 15.70
C ALA A 44 -13.34 11.42 16.06
N LEU A 45 -13.99 12.11 15.12
CA LEU A 45 -15.33 12.66 15.33
C LEU A 45 -16.38 11.56 15.51
N ALA A 46 -16.32 10.49 14.69
CA ALA A 46 -17.20 9.33 14.87
C ALA A 46 -16.99 8.63 16.22
N LEU A 47 -15.73 8.51 16.66
CA LEU A 47 -15.42 7.94 17.97
C LEU A 47 -15.97 8.80 19.10
N TYR A 48 -15.87 10.13 18.99
CA TYR A 48 -16.44 11.06 19.96
C TYR A 48 -17.97 10.91 20.06
N HIS A 49 -18.69 10.89 18.92
CA HIS A 49 -20.13 10.66 18.92
C HIS A 49 -20.53 9.31 19.53
N LEU A 50 -19.74 8.26 19.29
CA LEU A 50 -19.98 6.94 19.87
C LEU A 50 -19.93 6.95 21.40
N LEU A 51 -18.96 7.67 21.96
CA LEU A 51 -18.76 7.79 23.41
C LEU A 51 -19.88 8.57 24.09
N VAL A 52 -20.51 9.51 23.38
CA VAL A 52 -21.55 10.39 23.93
C VAL A 52 -22.95 9.80 23.79
N ASP A 53 -23.28 9.17 22.65
CA ASP A 53 -24.68 8.84 22.32
C ASP A 53 -25.11 7.38 22.59
N ALA A 54 -24.19 6.48 22.94
CA ALA A 54 -24.35 5.12 23.54
C ALA A 54 -25.50 4.16 23.11
N HIS A 55 -26.33 4.48 22.13
CA HIS A 55 -27.52 3.68 21.78
C HIS A 55 -27.23 2.52 20.82
N ASP A 56 -26.09 2.53 20.13
CA ASP A 56 -25.66 1.44 19.23
C ASP A 56 -24.12 1.34 19.16
N PHE A 57 -23.52 0.88 20.26
CA PHE A 57 -22.07 0.81 20.42
C PHE A 57 -21.41 -0.13 19.40
N THR A 58 -22.05 -1.28 19.10
CA THR A 58 -21.49 -2.29 18.20
C THR A 58 -21.42 -1.80 16.76
N HIS A 59 -22.49 -1.24 16.19
CA HIS A 59 -22.41 -0.73 14.81
C HIS A 59 -21.49 0.48 14.69
N GLY A 60 -21.44 1.33 15.71
CA GLY A 60 -20.63 2.54 15.64
C GLY A 60 -19.12 2.30 15.85
N ILE A 61 -18.69 1.33 16.68
CA ILE A 61 -17.26 0.99 16.79
C ILE A 61 -16.69 0.44 15.49
N LEU A 62 -17.49 -0.32 14.75
CA LEU A 62 -17.12 -0.88 13.45
C LEU A 62 -16.92 0.23 12.41
N LYS A 63 -17.81 1.24 12.39
CA LYS A 63 -17.68 2.41 11.52
C LYS A 63 -16.41 3.22 11.84
N VAL A 64 -16.03 3.30 13.12
CA VAL A 64 -14.77 3.92 13.54
C VAL A 64 -13.57 3.09 13.08
N MET A 65 -13.63 1.75 13.23
CA MET A 65 -12.57 0.86 12.76
C MET A 65 -12.34 0.98 11.26
N ASP A 66 -13.42 1.06 10.46
CA ASP A 66 -13.31 1.26 9.01
C ASP A 66 -12.56 2.56 8.66
N ARG A 67 -12.89 3.67 9.32
CA ARG A 67 -12.18 4.96 9.15
C ARG A 67 -10.71 4.85 9.54
N PHE A 68 -10.38 4.17 10.64
CA PHE A 68 -8.99 3.97 11.03
C PHE A 68 -8.25 3.00 10.10
N LEU A 69 -8.89 1.94 9.60
CA LEU A 69 -8.32 1.07 8.58
C LEU A 69 -8.02 1.84 7.30
N LEU A 70 -8.91 2.73 6.87
CA LEU A 70 -8.70 3.65 5.74
C LEU A 70 -7.56 4.66 6.01
N ALA A 71 -7.45 5.19 7.23
CA ALA A 71 -6.34 6.08 7.60
C ALA A 71 -4.98 5.35 7.57
N LEU A 72 -4.92 4.16 8.17
CA LEU A 72 -3.74 3.29 8.12
C LEU A 72 -3.41 2.91 6.67
N MET A 73 -4.44 2.74 5.83
CA MET A 73 -4.31 2.53 4.39
C MET A 73 -3.47 3.61 3.73
N PHE A 74 -3.80 4.89 3.98
CA PHE A 74 -3.08 6.02 3.41
C PHE A 74 -1.69 6.17 4.02
N LEU A 75 -1.56 6.04 5.34
CA LEU A 75 -0.27 6.13 6.02
C LEU A 75 0.74 5.11 5.49
N GLU A 76 0.27 3.93 5.17
CA GLU A 76 1.08 2.84 4.64
C GLU A 76 1.49 3.08 3.17
N ILE A 77 0.65 3.75 2.36
CA ILE A 77 1.07 4.22 1.02
C ILE A 77 2.10 5.35 1.16
N LEU A 78 1.92 6.26 2.11
CA LEU A 78 2.91 7.31 2.39
C LEU A 78 4.26 6.69 2.75
N HIS A 79 4.27 5.68 3.63
CA HIS A 79 5.47 4.95 4.02
C HIS A 79 6.12 4.22 2.83
N THR A 80 5.32 3.62 1.96
CA THR A 80 5.79 3.02 0.69
C THR A 80 6.53 4.04 -0.19
N VAL A 81 5.93 5.22 -0.40
CA VAL A 81 6.52 6.29 -1.22
C VAL A 81 7.82 6.78 -0.58
N GLN A 82 7.85 6.89 0.74
CA GLN A 82 9.05 7.26 1.50
C GLN A 82 10.18 6.23 1.36
N ILE A 83 9.88 4.92 1.43
CA ILE A 83 10.88 3.86 1.26
C ILE A 83 11.46 3.89 -0.16
N ILE A 84 10.61 3.99 -1.18
CA ILE A 84 11.05 3.99 -2.60
C ILE A 84 12.02 5.15 -2.87
N PHE A 85 11.80 6.30 -2.24
CA PHE A 85 12.67 7.47 -2.37
C PHE A 85 13.89 7.45 -1.43
N GLY A 86 13.75 6.92 -0.21
CA GLY A 86 14.81 6.89 0.79
C GLY A 86 15.96 5.96 0.43
N GLU A 87 15.69 4.89 -0.32
CA GLU A 87 16.72 4.03 -0.91
C GLU A 87 17.18 4.57 -2.28
N GLU A 88 17.79 5.76 -2.31
CA GLU A 88 18.67 6.13 -3.42
C GLU A 88 19.81 5.10 -3.45
N HIS A 89 19.73 4.03 -4.26
CA HIS A 89 20.84 3.32 -4.95
C HIS A 89 20.41 1.97 -5.58
N HIS A 90 19.87 2.08 -6.81
CA HIS A 90 20.05 1.27 -8.03
C HIS A 90 20.12 -0.29 -8.07
N LEU A 91 20.12 -1.05 -6.98
CA LEU A 91 20.24 -2.52 -7.04
C LEU A 91 19.36 -3.28 -6.03
N ALA A 92 18.62 -2.57 -5.16
CA ALA A 92 17.72 -3.17 -4.16
C ALA A 92 16.21 -3.01 -4.48
N CYS A 93 15.84 -2.33 -5.57
CA CYS A 93 14.48 -1.83 -5.83
C CYS A 93 13.36 -2.89 -5.89
N VAL A 94 13.69 -4.16 -6.18
CA VAL A 94 12.68 -5.22 -6.29
C VAL A 94 12.13 -5.62 -4.92
N GLU A 95 12.97 -5.60 -3.88
CA GLU A 95 12.58 -6.03 -2.54
C GLU A 95 11.52 -5.10 -1.90
N PRO A 96 11.69 -3.77 -1.85
CA PRO A 96 10.66 -2.88 -1.31
C PRO A 96 9.39 -2.89 -2.16
N PHE A 97 9.49 -2.98 -3.49
CA PHE A 97 8.31 -3.04 -4.37
C PHE A 97 7.43 -4.27 -4.08
N ILE A 98 8.03 -5.45 -3.87
CA ILE A 98 7.26 -6.66 -3.56
C ILE A 98 6.67 -6.58 -2.15
N MET A 99 7.38 -5.98 -1.19
CA MET A 99 6.84 -5.76 0.16
C MET A 99 5.58 -4.88 0.12
N VAL A 100 5.60 -3.82 -0.67
CA VAL A 100 4.46 -2.93 -0.92
C VAL A 100 3.29 -3.70 -1.55
N ALA A 101 3.56 -4.55 -2.55
CA ALA A 101 2.53 -5.38 -3.19
C ALA A 101 1.88 -6.37 -2.21
N ILE A 102 2.68 -6.97 -1.32
CA ILE A 102 2.17 -7.85 -0.26
C ILE A 102 1.28 -7.05 0.71
N ILE A 103 1.76 -5.91 1.20
CA ILE A 103 1.03 -5.08 2.16
C ILE A 103 -0.29 -4.59 1.57
N ALA A 104 -0.29 -4.15 0.31
CA ALA A 104 -1.51 -3.75 -0.41
C ALA A 104 -2.51 -4.90 -0.54
N SER A 105 -2.02 -6.12 -0.82
CA SER A 105 -2.87 -7.31 -0.93
C SER A 105 -3.47 -7.72 0.41
N VAL A 106 -2.66 -7.71 1.49
CA VAL A 106 -3.12 -8.01 2.86
C VAL A 106 -4.19 -7.02 3.31
N ARG A 107 -3.99 -5.73 3.04
CA ARG A 107 -4.98 -4.68 3.30
C ARG A 107 -6.32 -4.96 2.60
N ARG A 108 -6.31 -5.29 1.30
CA ARG A 108 -7.55 -5.63 0.57
C ARG A 108 -8.24 -6.83 1.20
N LEU A 109 -7.48 -7.84 1.63
CA LEU A 109 -8.02 -9.01 2.32
C LEU A 109 -8.70 -8.65 3.66
N LEU A 110 -8.12 -7.74 4.45
CA LEU A 110 -8.72 -7.29 5.71
C LEU A 110 -10.02 -6.50 5.49
N ILE A 111 -10.03 -5.57 4.53
CA ILE A 111 -11.23 -4.78 4.18
C ILE A 111 -12.34 -5.71 3.67
N LEU A 112 -12.00 -6.64 2.78
CA LEU A 112 -12.95 -7.60 2.24
C LEU A 112 -13.54 -8.51 3.33
N SER A 113 -12.71 -8.99 4.26
CA SER A 113 -13.16 -9.80 5.40
C SER A 113 -14.13 -9.02 6.30
N PHE A 114 -13.83 -7.75 6.53
CA PHE A 114 -14.67 -6.86 7.32
C PHE A 114 -16.01 -6.58 6.62
N GLU A 115 -16.00 -6.30 5.32
CA GLU A 115 -17.21 -6.07 4.52
C GLU A 115 -18.14 -7.29 4.56
N ILE A 116 -17.58 -8.49 4.39
CA ILE A 116 -18.33 -9.75 4.48
C ILE A 116 -18.93 -9.95 5.89
N SER A 117 -18.18 -9.65 6.95
CA SER A 117 -18.66 -9.80 8.32
C SER A 117 -19.81 -8.85 8.68
N HIS A 118 -19.96 -7.74 7.96
CA HIS A 118 -20.91 -6.67 8.28
C HIS A 118 -22.02 -6.46 7.25
N ALA A 119 -21.92 -7.09 6.08
CA ALA A 119 -22.92 -6.96 5.02
C ALA A 119 -24.28 -7.63 5.34
N GLY A 120 -24.52 -8.09 6.58
CA GLY A 120 -25.83 -8.57 7.03
C GLY A 120 -26.31 -9.79 6.25
N GLN A 121 -27.56 -9.77 5.76
CA GLN A 121 -28.11 -10.84 4.92
C GLN A 121 -27.54 -10.74 3.49
N ILE A 122 -26.38 -11.34 3.28
CA ILE A 122 -25.77 -11.44 1.95
C ILE A 122 -26.51 -12.54 1.16
N PRO A 123 -27.06 -12.25 -0.03
CA PRO A 123 -27.63 -13.30 -0.88
C PRO A 123 -26.53 -14.30 -1.28
N LEU A 124 -26.87 -15.60 -1.28
CA LEU A 124 -25.93 -16.70 -1.55
C LEU A 124 -25.10 -16.51 -2.82
N GLU A 125 -25.66 -15.88 -3.85
CA GLU A 125 -24.95 -15.59 -5.10
C GLU A 125 -23.80 -14.59 -4.90
N ARG A 126 -24.00 -13.51 -4.13
CA ARG A 126 -22.94 -12.53 -3.83
C ARG A 126 -21.89 -13.10 -2.89
N LEU A 127 -22.29 -13.93 -1.93
CA LEU A 127 -21.37 -14.58 -1.00
C LEU A 127 -20.34 -15.46 -1.73
N LYS A 128 -20.76 -16.16 -2.81
CA LYS A 128 -19.83 -16.93 -3.64
C LYS A 128 -18.79 -16.05 -4.34
N PHE A 129 -19.17 -14.89 -4.86
CA PHE A 129 -18.22 -13.95 -5.47
C PHE A 129 -17.22 -13.42 -4.45
N TYR A 130 -17.68 -13.03 -3.26
CA TYR A 130 -16.81 -12.56 -2.18
C TYR A 130 -15.83 -13.63 -1.70
N LEU A 131 -16.27 -14.88 -1.53
CA LEU A 131 -15.39 -16.00 -1.18
C LEU A 131 -14.35 -16.27 -2.27
N MET A 132 -14.74 -16.20 -3.54
CA MET A 132 -13.80 -16.36 -4.66
C MET A 132 -12.78 -15.22 -4.71
N GLU A 133 -13.20 -13.98 -4.53
CA GLU A 133 -12.29 -12.83 -4.45
C GLU A 133 -11.30 -12.99 -3.29
N MET A 134 -11.78 -13.40 -2.12
CA MET A 134 -10.95 -13.63 -0.94
C MET A 134 -9.93 -14.76 -1.16
N LEU A 135 -10.33 -15.84 -1.84
CA LEU A 135 -9.44 -16.93 -2.23
C LEU A 135 -8.36 -16.44 -3.21
N ILE A 136 -8.74 -15.67 -4.24
CA ILE A 136 -7.80 -15.12 -5.23
C ILE A 136 -6.76 -14.22 -4.56
N ILE A 137 -7.20 -13.32 -3.67
CA ILE A 137 -6.29 -12.45 -2.93
C ILE A 137 -5.38 -13.26 -2.00
N GLY A 138 -5.93 -14.25 -1.28
CA GLY A 138 -5.13 -15.14 -0.43
C GLY A 138 -4.06 -15.89 -1.22
N PHE A 139 -4.42 -16.42 -2.40
CA PHE A 139 -3.47 -17.08 -3.30
C PHE A 139 -2.41 -16.13 -3.83
N LEU A 140 -2.78 -14.90 -4.19
CA LEU A 140 -1.85 -13.87 -4.63
C LEU A 140 -0.81 -13.55 -3.55
N ILE A 141 -1.24 -13.43 -2.28
CA ILE A 141 -0.32 -13.19 -1.16
C ILE A 141 0.69 -14.34 -1.04
N ILE A 142 0.24 -15.60 -1.11
CA ILE A 142 1.13 -16.77 -1.06
C ILE A 142 2.13 -16.75 -2.21
N CYS A 143 1.67 -16.41 -3.42
CA CYS A 143 2.53 -16.28 -4.60
C CYS A 143 3.60 -15.20 -4.40
N LEU A 144 3.22 -14.01 -3.94
CA LEU A 144 4.14 -12.90 -3.67
C LEU A 144 5.15 -13.25 -2.57
N VAL A 145 4.71 -13.86 -1.46
CA VAL A 145 5.61 -14.31 -0.38
C VAL A 145 6.60 -15.34 -0.91
N THR A 146 6.16 -16.29 -1.72
CA THR A 146 7.03 -17.29 -2.34
C THR A 146 8.06 -16.63 -3.26
N ALA A 147 7.65 -15.62 -4.04
CA ALA A 147 8.55 -14.84 -4.89
C ALA A 147 9.62 -14.10 -4.06
N VAL A 148 9.26 -13.51 -2.91
CA VAL A 148 10.24 -12.88 -2.00
C VAL A 148 11.23 -13.91 -1.46
N ILE A 149 10.76 -15.07 -1.00
CA ILE A 149 11.64 -16.12 -0.47
C ILE A 149 12.62 -16.59 -1.55
N PHE A 150 12.13 -16.77 -2.79
CA PHE A 150 12.97 -17.16 -3.92
C PHE A 150 14.03 -16.10 -4.25
N LEU A 151 13.63 -14.83 -4.29
CA LEU A 151 14.55 -13.70 -4.53
C LEU A 151 15.63 -13.62 -3.44
N ARG A 152 15.24 -13.72 -2.16
CA ARG A 152 16.19 -13.71 -1.03
C ARG A 152 17.19 -14.85 -1.12
N ARG A 153 16.73 -16.08 -1.35
CA ARG A 153 17.61 -17.25 -1.53
C ARG A 153 18.55 -17.13 -2.73
N SER A 154 18.11 -16.53 -3.83
CA SER A 154 18.97 -16.32 -5.01
C SER A 154 20.12 -15.35 -4.74
N ARG A 155 19.88 -14.35 -3.88
CA ARG A 155 20.86 -13.33 -3.50
C ARG A 155 21.91 -13.87 -2.52
N GLU A 156 21.49 -14.73 -1.59
CA GLU A 156 22.40 -15.44 -0.67
C GLU A 156 23.40 -16.33 -1.42
N ARG A 157 22.94 -17.08 -2.44
CA ARG A 157 23.83 -17.90 -3.28
C ARG A 157 24.86 -17.07 -4.05
N ARG A 158 24.50 -15.87 -4.52
CA ARG A 158 25.43 -14.95 -5.22
C ARG A 158 26.43 -14.26 -4.28
N ARG A 159 26.21 -14.24 -2.97
CA ARG A 159 27.16 -13.70 -1.99
C ARG A 159 28.21 -14.72 -1.53
N GLN A 160 28.02 -16.01 -1.82
CA GLN A 160 28.89 -17.10 -1.39
C GLN A 160 29.79 -17.68 -2.50
N GLY A 161 29.70 -17.18 -3.73
CA GLY A 161 30.57 -17.54 -4.86
C GLY A 161 31.26 -16.31 -5.42
#